data_AF-A0A0P7CFT9-F1
#
_entry.id   AF-A0A0P7CFT9-F1
#
_cell.length_a   1.000
_cell.length_b   1.000
_cell.length_c   1.000
_cell.angle_alpha   90.00
_cell.angle_beta   90.00
_cell.angle_gamma   90.00
#
_symmetry.space_group_name_H-M   'P 1'
#
loop_
_entity.id
_entity.type
_entity.pdbx_description
1 polymer ?
#
loop_
_entity_poly.entity_id
_entity_poly.type
_entity_poly.pdbx_seq_one_letter_code
_entity_poly.pdbx_strand_id
1 'polypeptide(L)'
;MTDQFKALLTDVRIGGHPDFDRVVIEWDGPRPTVDVRYVPEVFQDGSGDRIPLKGRAFLHVTLRPADVTDDLGNPTVTLAPPAFHDLAALREVTQPDYFEGIASWGIGVAAQTPFEVRPFESPSRIAIDITHTPPGTGNQLLQVGALGAAVATWQWRLRLALHRDLTVDEAFGPITQAATRDFQSSHGLVVDGVVGPATRARMRSALSL
;
A
#
# COMPACT_ATOMS: atom_id res chain seq x y z
N MET A 1 14.86 -15.34 -26.92
CA MET A 1 14.84 -16.65 -26.25
C MET A 1 14.82 -16.33 -24.78
N THR A 2 13.68 -16.53 -24.11
CA THR A 2 13.51 -16.16 -22.70
C THR A 2 14.53 -16.96 -21.94
N ASP A 3 15.36 -16.29 -21.16
CA ASP A 3 16.35 -16.97 -20.35
C ASP A 3 15.57 -17.81 -19.32
N GLN A 4 15.48 -19.13 -19.55
CA GLN A 4 14.68 -20.05 -18.73
C GLN A 4 15.15 -20.11 -17.27
N PHE A 5 16.27 -19.44 -16.95
CA PHE A 5 16.82 -19.32 -15.60
C PHE A 5 16.36 -18.07 -14.85
N LYS A 6 15.52 -17.21 -15.44
CA LYS A 6 15.06 -15.95 -14.81
C LYS A 6 13.54 -15.91 -14.61
N ALA A 7 13.12 -15.20 -13.57
CA ALA A 7 11.73 -14.85 -13.38
C ALA A 7 11.30 -13.78 -14.40
N LEU A 8 10.37 -14.11 -15.30
CA LEU A 8 9.81 -13.13 -16.23
C LEU A 8 8.57 -12.51 -15.59
N LEU A 9 8.61 -11.21 -15.28
CA LEU A 9 7.49 -10.54 -14.62
C LEU A 9 6.29 -10.51 -15.56
N THR A 10 5.11 -10.80 -15.03
CA THR A 10 3.86 -10.91 -15.82
C THR A 10 2.78 -9.96 -15.35
N ASP A 11 2.77 -9.58 -14.07
CA ASP A 11 1.77 -8.66 -13.54
C ASP A 11 2.24 -7.96 -12.26
N VAL A 12 1.76 -6.73 -12.05
CA VAL A 12 1.87 -6.02 -10.78
C VAL A 12 0.51 -5.45 -10.42
N ARG A 13 -0.06 -5.90 -9.29
CA ARG A 13 -1.40 -5.52 -8.83
C ARG A 13 -1.34 -4.86 -7.47
N ILE A 14 -2.27 -3.93 -7.25
CA ILE A 14 -2.38 -3.18 -6.01
C ILE A 14 -3.81 -3.26 -5.49
N GLY A 15 -3.97 -3.41 -4.18
CA GLY A 15 -5.27 -3.51 -3.55
C GLY A 15 -5.27 -3.05 -2.10
N GLY A 16 -6.31 -2.33 -1.70
CA GLY A 16 -6.54 -1.96 -0.31
C GLY A 16 -7.30 -3.05 0.44
N HIS A 17 -6.86 -3.35 1.66
CA HIS A 17 -7.54 -4.22 2.61
C HIS A 17 -7.88 -3.44 3.89
N PRO A 18 -8.73 -3.96 4.79
CA PRO A 18 -9.13 -3.23 6.00
C PRO A 18 -7.99 -2.75 6.94
N ASP A 19 -6.84 -3.42 6.94
CA ASP A 19 -5.70 -3.17 7.83
C ASP A 19 -4.32 -3.16 7.16
N PHE A 20 -4.24 -3.43 5.86
CA PHE A 20 -3.03 -3.28 5.07
C PHE A 20 -3.36 -2.87 3.63
N ASP A 21 -2.41 -2.27 2.93
CA ASP A 21 -2.44 -2.20 1.48
C ASP A 21 -1.48 -3.24 0.93
N ARG A 22 -1.85 -3.86 -0.19
CA ARG A 22 -1.10 -4.96 -0.80
C ARG A 22 -0.55 -4.55 -2.16
N VAL A 23 0.72 -4.82 -2.37
CA VAL A 23 1.34 -4.86 -3.70
C VAL A 23 1.63 -6.32 -4.03
N VAL A 24 1.16 -6.81 -5.18
CA VAL A 24 1.40 -8.16 -5.68
C VAL A 24 2.28 -8.07 -6.90
N ILE A 25 3.37 -8.83 -6.92
CA ILE A 25 4.27 -8.95 -8.08
C ILE A 25 4.24 -10.41 -8.51
N GLU A 26 3.81 -10.66 -9.74
CA GLU A 26 3.66 -11.97 -10.36
C GLU A 26 4.71 -12.18 -11.46
N TRP A 27 5.16 -13.42 -11.60
CA TRP A 27 6.11 -13.81 -12.62
C TRP A 27 5.87 -15.23 -13.12
N ASP A 28 6.34 -15.50 -14.34
CA ASP A 28 6.52 -16.84 -14.88
C ASP A 28 7.97 -17.29 -14.71
N GLY A 29 8.17 -18.62 -14.68
CA GLY A 29 9.49 -19.22 -14.55
C GLY A 29 9.96 -19.40 -13.09
N PRO A 30 11.28 -19.57 -12.87
CA PRO A 30 11.84 -19.88 -11.56
C PRO A 30 11.59 -18.76 -10.55
N ARG A 31 11.52 -19.14 -9.26
CA ARG A 31 11.38 -18.18 -8.16
C ARG A 31 12.66 -17.35 -8.01
N PRO A 32 12.59 -16.01 -8.08
CA PRO A 32 13.73 -15.15 -7.82
C PRO A 32 14.01 -15.06 -6.31
N THR A 33 15.23 -14.64 -5.96
CA THR A 33 15.51 -14.07 -4.65
C THR A 33 14.79 -12.73 -4.54
N VAL A 34 14.09 -12.52 -3.43
CA VAL A 34 13.31 -11.32 -3.15
C VAL A 34 13.92 -10.60 -1.95
N ASP A 35 14.28 -9.33 -2.12
CA ASP A 35 14.64 -8.42 -1.03
C ASP A 35 13.64 -7.26 -0.99
N VAL A 36 13.06 -7.01 0.18
CA VAL A 36 12.17 -5.87 0.43
C VAL A 36 12.60 -5.21 1.72
N ARG A 37 12.92 -3.92 1.67
CA ARG A 37 13.40 -3.18 2.84
C ARG A 37 13.09 -1.69 2.75
N TYR A 38 12.96 -1.06 3.92
CA TYR A 38 12.93 0.39 3.99
C TYR A 38 14.30 0.98 3.63
N VAL A 39 14.27 2.05 2.83
CA VAL A 39 15.43 2.82 2.43
C VAL A 39 15.16 4.31 2.63
N PRO A 40 16.20 5.13 2.89
CA PRO A 40 16.01 6.57 3.02
C PRO A 40 15.61 7.22 1.68
N GLU A 41 16.11 6.69 0.57
CA GLU A 41 15.87 7.16 -0.80
C GLU A 41 15.95 5.96 -1.76
N VAL A 42 15.26 6.07 -2.90
CA VAL A 42 15.30 5.08 -3.98
C VAL A 42 16.07 5.67 -5.16
N PHE A 43 16.87 4.84 -5.82
CA PHE A 43 17.72 5.23 -6.95
C PHE A 43 17.47 4.28 -8.12
N GLN A 44 17.64 4.78 -9.35
CA GLN A 44 17.64 3.96 -10.56
C GLN A 44 18.85 3.03 -10.58
N ASP A 45 18.62 1.81 -11.02
CA ASP A 45 19.67 0.82 -11.18
C ASP A 45 20.54 1.18 -12.41
N GLY A 46 21.85 1.22 -12.22
CA GLY A 46 22.83 1.57 -13.26
C GLY A 46 23.21 3.04 -13.31
N SER A 47 22.25 3.98 -13.42
CA SER A 47 22.56 5.43 -13.44
C SER A 47 22.86 5.99 -12.04
N GLY A 48 22.23 5.44 -11.01
CA GLY A 48 22.29 5.98 -9.65
C GLY A 48 21.48 7.26 -9.45
N ASP A 49 20.62 7.63 -10.41
CA ASP A 49 19.77 8.80 -10.29
C ASP A 49 18.68 8.59 -9.24
N ARG A 50 18.44 9.61 -8.41
CA ARG A 50 17.41 9.56 -7.38
C ARG A 50 16.02 9.52 -8.00
N ILE A 51 15.18 8.57 -7.56
CA ILE A 51 13.77 8.49 -7.92
C ILE A 51 12.95 9.22 -6.85
N PRO A 52 12.34 10.38 -7.14
CA PRO A 52 11.46 11.06 -6.20
C PRO A 52 10.16 10.27 -6.05
N LEU A 53 9.83 9.90 -4.81
CA LEU A 53 8.60 9.17 -4.46
C LEU A 53 7.69 10.00 -3.56
N LYS A 54 6.38 9.84 -3.74
CA LYS A 54 5.36 10.35 -2.82
C LYS A 54 5.40 9.58 -1.50
N GLY A 55 4.99 10.25 -0.41
CA GLY A 55 4.91 9.64 0.92
C GLY A 55 6.01 10.15 1.86
N ARG A 56 6.15 9.46 3.00
CA ARG A 56 7.06 9.83 4.09
C ARG A 56 8.11 8.76 4.42
N ALA A 57 7.97 7.57 3.84
CA ALA A 57 8.94 6.48 3.92
C ALA A 57 8.90 5.67 2.62
N PHE A 58 9.98 4.95 2.32
CA PHE A 58 10.16 4.30 1.03
C PHE A 58 10.63 2.86 1.20
N LEU A 59 9.97 1.92 0.53
CA LEU A 59 10.47 0.56 0.37
C LEU A 59 11.20 0.44 -0.98
N HIS A 60 12.31 -0.28 -0.97
CA HIS A 60 12.95 -0.77 -2.17
C HIS A 60 12.69 -2.28 -2.29
N VAL A 61 12.19 -2.70 -3.44
CA VAL A 61 11.91 -4.11 -3.76
C VAL A 61 12.88 -4.52 -4.85
N THR A 62 13.55 -5.66 -4.69
CA THR A 62 14.38 -6.25 -5.76
C THR A 62 14.08 -7.73 -5.94
N LEU A 63 14.02 -8.16 -7.20
CA LEU A 63 13.92 -9.55 -7.63
C LEU A 63 15.18 -9.91 -8.43
N ARG A 64 15.87 -10.99 -8.05
CA ARG A 64 17.08 -11.49 -8.74
C ARG A 64 17.18 -13.02 -8.76
N PRO A 65 17.42 -13.67 -9.90
CA PRO A 65 17.44 -13.08 -11.24
C PRO A 65 16.02 -12.90 -11.79
N ALA A 66 15.75 -11.78 -12.48
CA ALA A 66 14.45 -11.46 -13.07
C ALA A 66 14.60 -10.63 -14.35
N ASP A 67 13.58 -10.64 -15.22
CA ASP A 67 13.45 -9.82 -16.42
C ASP A 67 12.08 -9.10 -16.45
N VAL A 68 12.07 -7.87 -16.97
CA VAL A 68 10.87 -7.00 -17.11
C VAL A 68 10.43 -6.84 -18.58
N THR A 69 11.14 -7.49 -19.50
CA THR A 69 10.88 -7.42 -20.95
C THR A 69 10.83 -8.81 -21.55
N ASP A 70 10.03 -8.99 -22.59
CA ASP A 70 9.98 -10.22 -23.37
C ASP A 70 11.21 -10.37 -24.30
N ASP A 71 11.23 -11.46 -25.06
CA ASP A 71 12.29 -11.80 -26.02
C ASP A 71 12.47 -10.79 -27.16
N LEU A 72 11.46 -9.97 -27.40
CA LEU A 72 11.44 -8.93 -28.42
C LEU A 72 11.82 -7.57 -27.83
N GLY A 73 12.08 -7.50 -26.52
CA GLY A 73 12.40 -6.29 -25.79
C GLY A 73 11.17 -5.45 -25.40
N ASN A 74 9.96 -5.98 -25.54
CA ASN A 74 8.76 -5.26 -25.11
C ASN A 74 8.61 -5.37 -23.58
N PRO A 75 8.24 -4.29 -22.87
CA PRO A 75 7.88 -4.38 -21.45
C PRO A 75 6.75 -5.38 -21.23
N THR A 76 6.94 -6.31 -20.29
CA THR A 76 5.89 -7.29 -19.93
C THR A 76 4.91 -6.74 -18.90
N VAL A 77 5.32 -5.72 -18.14
CA VAL A 77 4.49 -5.03 -17.16
C VAL A 77 4.54 -3.54 -17.42
N THR A 78 3.38 -2.88 -17.37
CA THR A 78 3.27 -1.42 -17.36
C THR A 78 2.17 -1.02 -16.39
N LEU A 79 2.52 -0.28 -15.34
CA LEU A 79 1.56 0.26 -14.39
C LEU A 79 0.89 1.53 -14.93
N ALA A 80 -0.45 1.58 -14.95
CA ALA A 80 -1.18 2.76 -15.39
C ALA A 80 -1.20 3.87 -14.31
N PRO A 81 -0.87 5.13 -14.63
CA PRO A 81 -1.13 6.27 -13.74
C PRO A 81 -2.63 6.68 -13.78
N PRO A 82 -3.21 7.28 -12.72
CA PRO A 82 -2.79 7.33 -11.32
C PRO A 82 -3.57 6.29 -10.50
N ALA A 83 -2.98 5.14 -10.15
CA ALA A 83 -3.74 4.05 -9.55
C ALA A 83 -3.88 4.08 -8.00
N PHE A 84 -3.38 5.11 -7.29
CA PHE A 84 -3.05 4.97 -5.84
C PHE A 84 -3.56 6.07 -4.90
N HIS A 85 -4.35 7.04 -5.37
CA HIS A 85 -4.62 8.28 -4.62
C HIS A 85 -5.56 8.13 -3.41
N ASP A 86 -6.03 6.92 -3.11
CA ASP A 86 -7.16 6.69 -2.21
C ASP A 86 -6.97 5.51 -1.24
N LEU A 87 -5.74 5.05 -1.06
CA LEU A 87 -5.38 3.97 -0.13
C LEU A 87 -4.86 4.51 1.20
N ALA A 88 -4.88 3.69 2.26
CA ALA A 88 -4.55 4.19 3.60
C ALA A 88 -3.04 4.35 3.85
N ALA A 89 -2.23 3.41 3.36
CA ALA A 89 -0.79 3.34 3.55
C ALA A 89 -0.01 3.62 2.25
N LEU A 90 -0.45 3.10 1.11
CA LEU A 90 0.25 3.23 -0.16
C LEU A 90 0.05 4.63 -0.77
N ARG A 91 1.13 5.19 -1.33
CA ARG A 91 1.11 6.51 -2.01
C ARG A 91 1.56 6.41 -3.45
N GLU A 92 2.51 5.54 -3.72
CA GLU A 92 3.07 5.36 -5.05
C GLU A 92 3.78 4.02 -5.18
N VAL A 93 3.72 3.43 -6.37
CA VAL A 93 4.58 2.33 -6.80
C VAL A 93 5.14 2.74 -8.17
N THR A 94 6.47 2.73 -8.32
CA THR A 94 7.11 3.11 -9.59
C THR A 94 6.87 2.06 -10.66
N GLN A 95 7.14 2.41 -11.92
CA GLN A 95 7.42 1.38 -12.91
C GLN A 95 8.61 0.52 -12.46
N PRO A 96 8.67 -0.75 -12.88
CA PRO A 96 9.87 -1.55 -12.68
C PRO A 96 11.06 -0.91 -13.38
N ASP A 97 12.17 -0.79 -12.67
CA ASP A 97 13.48 -0.56 -13.27
C ASP A 97 14.19 -1.90 -13.47
N TYR A 98 15.13 -1.95 -14.42
CA TYR A 98 15.85 -3.17 -14.76
C TYR A 98 17.30 -2.92 -15.13
N PHE A 99 18.19 -3.66 -14.47
CA PHE A 99 19.62 -3.65 -14.76
C PHE A 99 20.24 -5.02 -14.46
N GLU A 100 21.03 -5.57 -15.40
CA GLU A 100 21.82 -6.79 -15.20
C GLU A 100 21.07 -8.00 -14.58
N GLY A 101 19.82 -8.23 -14.97
CA GLY A 101 19.01 -9.35 -14.44
C GLY A 101 18.38 -9.08 -13.06
N ILE A 102 18.30 -7.81 -12.66
CA ILE A 102 17.65 -7.36 -11.43
C ILE A 102 16.46 -6.51 -11.85
N ALA A 103 15.28 -6.88 -11.39
CA ALA A 103 14.11 -6.01 -11.46
C ALA A 103 13.92 -5.31 -10.11
N SER A 104 13.65 -4.02 -10.12
CA SER A 104 13.45 -3.24 -8.89
C SER A 104 12.28 -2.26 -8.94
N TRP A 105 11.75 -1.93 -7.76
CA TRP A 105 10.68 -0.94 -7.59
C TRP A 105 10.93 -0.06 -6.38
N GLY A 106 10.58 1.21 -6.52
CA GLY A 106 10.35 2.12 -5.40
C GLY A 106 8.88 2.11 -4.99
N ILE A 107 8.63 1.98 -3.69
CA ILE A 107 7.27 2.08 -3.13
C ILE A 107 7.25 3.21 -2.10
N GLY A 108 6.42 4.21 -2.37
CA GLY A 108 6.14 5.32 -1.46
C GLY A 108 4.98 5.02 -0.52
N VAL A 109 5.18 5.22 0.79
CA VAL A 109 4.15 4.96 1.83
C VAL A 109 3.94 6.15 2.76
N ALA A 110 2.74 6.24 3.33
CA ALA A 110 2.29 7.35 4.18
C ALA A 110 3.06 7.47 5.50
N ALA A 111 3.58 6.35 6.00
CA ALA A 111 4.39 6.21 7.20
C ALA A 111 5.20 4.90 7.16
N GLN A 112 6.31 4.82 7.89
CA GLN A 112 7.04 3.58 8.09
C GLN A 112 6.29 2.68 9.08
N THR A 113 5.71 1.59 8.58
CA THR A 113 4.94 0.61 9.35
C THR A 113 5.49 -0.80 9.09
N PRO A 114 5.14 -1.80 9.91
CA PRO A 114 5.48 -3.18 9.59
C PRO A 114 4.95 -3.57 8.21
N PHE A 115 5.74 -4.31 7.45
CA PHE A 115 5.29 -4.98 6.23
C PHE A 115 5.61 -6.47 6.30
N GLU A 116 4.87 -7.26 5.54
CA GLU A 116 5.07 -8.70 5.40
C GLU A 116 5.20 -9.08 3.93
N VAL A 117 6.15 -9.97 3.60
CA VAL A 117 6.31 -10.51 2.25
C VAL A 117 5.86 -11.96 2.25
N ARG A 118 4.78 -12.26 1.53
CA ARG A 118 4.19 -13.60 1.45
C ARG A 118 4.36 -14.18 0.04
N PRO A 119 5.07 -15.32 -0.11
CA PRO A 119 5.14 -16.00 -1.39
C PRO A 119 3.88 -16.84 -1.65
N PHE A 120 3.50 -16.96 -2.91
CA PHE A 120 2.45 -17.86 -3.37
C PHE A 120 2.95 -18.61 -4.61
N GLU A 121 2.46 -19.84 -4.74
CA GLU A 121 2.69 -20.70 -5.89
C GLU A 121 1.38 -20.84 -6.68
N SER A 122 1.48 -20.98 -8.01
CA SER A 122 0.33 -21.18 -8.93
C SER A 122 -0.75 -20.06 -8.91
N PRO A 123 -0.51 -18.91 -9.56
CA PRO A 123 0.73 -18.48 -10.23
C PRO A 123 1.80 -18.04 -9.22
N SER A 124 3.07 -18.05 -9.65
CA SER A 124 4.22 -17.63 -8.83
C SER A 124 4.17 -16.13 -8.58
N ARG A 125 4.07 -15.73 -7.31
CA ARG A 125 3.98 -14.32 -6.93
C ARG A 125 4.43 -14.07 -5.50
N ILE A 126 4.72 -12.81 -5.21
CA ILE A 126 4.79 -12.30 -3.84
C ILE A 126 3.65 -11.32 -3.60
N ALA A 127 3.13 -11.30 -2.39
CA ALA A 127 2.36 -10.18 -1.86
C ALA A 127 3.18 -9.45 -0.79
N ILE A 128 3.27 -8.14 -0.92
CA ILE A 128 3.87 -7.24 0.05
C ILE A 128 2.72 -6.52 0.74
N ASP A 129 2.45 -6.88 1.99
CA ASP A 129 1.38 -6.32 2.81
C ASP A 129 1.97 -5.19 3.67
N ILE A 130 1.63 -3.94 3.37
CA ILE A 130 2.03 -2.77 4.14
C ILE A 130 0.94 -2.45 5.16
N THR A 131 1.24 -2.66 6.44
CA THR A 131 0.28 -2.46 7.53
C THR A 131 -0.14 -1.00 7.62
N HIS A 132 -1.43 -0.75 7.86
CA HIS A 132 -1.95 0.60 8.09
C HIS A 132 -1.49 1.18 9.43
N THR A 133 -1.35 2.50 9.48
CA THR A 133 -1.11 3.19 10.76
C THR A 133 -2.38 3.12 11.62
N PRO A 134 -2.34 2.65 12.87
CA PRO A 134 -3.53 2.61 13.72
C PRO A 134 -4.19 4.00 13.81
N PRO A 135 -5.53 4.10 13.72
CA PRO A 135 -6.24 5.38 13.77
C PRO A 135 -6.33 5.93 15.20
N GLY A 136 -5.18 6.13 15.86
CA GLY A 136 -5.01 6.46 17.27
C GLY A 136 -4.63 5.26 18.15
N THR A 137 -3.85 5.51 19.20
CA THR A 137 -3.47 4.52 20.23
C THR A 137 -3.72 5.05 21.64
N GLY A 138 -4.15 4.19 22.57
CA GLY A 138 -4.45 4.60 23.95
C GLY A 138 -5.36 5.83 24.04
N ASN A 139 -4.85 6.91 24.63
CA ASN A 139 -5.56 8.18 24.81
C ASN A 139 -5.50 9.12 23.59
N GLN A 140 -4.83 8.73 22.50
CA GLN A 140 -4.84 9.51 21.26
C GLN A 140 -6.22 9.42 20.61
N LEU A 141 -6.87 10.57 20.47
CA LEU A 141 -8.13 10.74 19.78
C LEU A 141 -7.87 11.28 18.38
N LEU A 142 -8.63 10.83 17.38
CA LEU A 142 -8.72 11.55 16.10
C LEU A 142 -10.02 12.35 16.08
N GLN A 143 -9.92 13.61 15.68
CA GLN A 143 -11.02 14.56 15.59
C GLN A 143 -10.68 15.62 14.54
N VAL A 144 -11.61 16.54 14.29
CA VAL A 144 -11.41 17.63 13.31
C VAL A 144 -10.08 18.35 13.54
N GLY A 145 -9.33 18.54 12.46
CA GLY A 145 -7.99 19.14 12.45
C GLY A 145 -6.83 18.14 12.57
N ALA A 146 -7.08 16.87 12.88
CA ALA A 146 -6.05 15.83 12.82
C ALA A 146 -5.59 15.61 11.38
N LEU A 147 -4.30 15.28 11.21
CA LEU A 147 -3.68 15.01 9.91
C LEU A 147 -2.85 13.70 9.94
N GLY A 148 -2.61 13.12 8.76
CA GLY A 148 -1.61 12.08 8.54
C GLY A 148 -2.16 10.66 8.34
N ALA A 149 -1.24 9.69 8.34
CA ALA A 149 -1.54 8.29 7.99
C ALA A 149 -2.62 7.61 8.87
N ALA A 150 -2.73 8.01 10.15
CA ALA A 150 -3.78 7.54 11.05
C ALA A 150 -5.18 8.01 10.59
N VAL A 151 -5.28 9.23 10.05
CA VAL A 151 -6.53 9.77 9.49
C VAL A 151 -6.85 9.06 8.17
N ALA A 152 -5.87 8.83 7.31
CA ALA A 152 -6.08 8.07 6.07
C ALA A 152 -6.61 6.65 6.34
N THR A 153 -6.06 5.99 7.35
CA THR A 153 -6.57 4.67 7.80
C THR A 153 -8.01 4.76 8.28
N TRP A 154 -8.37 5.82 9.02
CA TRP A 154 -9.74 6.01 9.47
C TRP A 154 -10.71 6.26 8.30
N GLN A 155 -10.34 7.12 7.36
CA GLN A 155 -11.13 7.43 6.16
C GLN A 155 -11.34 6.17 5.29
N TRP A 156 -10.28 5.40 5.05
CA TRP A 156 -10.36 4.14 4.31
C TRP A 156 -11.33 3.15 4.97
N ARG A 157 -11.24 2.99 6.30
CA ARG A 157 -12.14 2.10 7.04
C ARG A 157 -13.58 2.59 7.05
N LEU A 158 -13.82 3.91 7.09
CA LEU A 158 -15.16 4.48 6.94
C LEU A 158 -15.75 4.19 5.55
N ARG A 159 -14.95 4.31 4.47
CA ARG A 159 -15.36 3.94 3.10
C ARG A 159 -15.88 2.50 3.07
N LEU A 160 -15.13 1.58 3.66
CA LEU A 160 -15.50 0.17 3.74
C LEU A 160 -16.74 -0.08 4.62
N ALA A 161 -16.74 0.42 5.86
CA ALA A 161 -17.77 0.14 6.85
C ALA A 161 -19.12 0.80 6.53
N LEU A 162 -19.11 1.92 5.82
CA LEU A 162 -20.32 2.65 5.41
C LEU A 162 -20.74 2.36 3.97
N HIS A 163 -19.92 1.63 3.20
CA HIS A 163 -20.10 1.43 1.75
C HIS A 163 -20.29 2.75 1.00
N ARG A 164 -19.48 3.77 1.32
CA ARG A 164 -19.55 5.11 0.74
C ARG A 164 -18.22 5.52 0.18
N ASP A 165 -18.23 6.24 -0.92
CA ASP A 165 -17.00 6.84 -1.42
C ASP A 165 -16.61 8.04 -0.53
N LEU A 166 -15.45 7.92 0.13
CA LEU A 166 -14.87 8.94 1.00
C LEU A 166 -13.41 9.10 0.63
N THR A 167 -13.04 10.30 0.19
CA THR A 167 -11.65 10.62 -0.16
C THR A 167 -10.70 10.34 1.00
N VAL A 168 -9.58 9.69 0.70
CA VAL A 168 -8.50 9.43 1.66
C VAL A 168 -7.42 10.48 1.48
N ASP A 169 -7.64 11.67 2.05
CA ASP A 169 -6.79 12.85 1.88
C ASP A 169 -5.84 13.12 3.07
N GLU A 170 -5.80 12.20 4.05
CA GLU A 170 -5.06 12.36 5.31
C GLU A 170 -5.53 13.53 6.19
N ALA A 171 -6.66 14.19 5.89
CA ALA A 171 -7.15 15.35 6.62
C ALA A 171 -8.50 15.09 7.29
N PHE A 172 -8.55 15.22 8.61
CA PHE A 172 -9.79 15.00 9.36
C PHE A 172 -10.63 16.28 9.28
N GLY A 173 -11.34 16.44 8.17
CA GLY A 173 -12.23 17.57 7.91
C GLY A 173 -13.70 17.30 8.28
N PRO A 174 -14.60 18.25 7.96
CA PRO A 174 -16.03 18.12 8.22
C PRO A 174 -16.67 16.87 7.58
N ILE A 175 -16.22 16.46 6.39
CA ILE A 175 -16.73 15.26 5.71
C ILE A 175 -16.35 14.00 6.49
N THR A 176 -15.09 13.88 6.94
CA THR A 176 -14.64 12.76 7.78
C THR A 176 -15.34 12.76 9.14
N GLN A 177 -15.60 13.94 9.73
CA GLN A 177 -16.38 14.05 10.97
C GLN A 177 -17.81 13.58 10.78
N ALA A 178 -18.50 14.01 9.72
CA ALA A 178 -19.85 13.56 9.42
C ALA A 178 -19.92 12.04 9.25
N ALA A 179 -19.01 11.46 8.46
CA ALA A 179 -18.91 10.01 8.30
C ALA A 179 -18.61 9.28 9.64
N THR A 180 -17.78 9.88 10.50
CA THR A 180 -17.52 9.35 11.85
C THR A 180 -18.79 9.33 12.70
N ARG A 181 -19.59 10.41 12.67
CA ARG A 181 -20.87 10.49 13.38
C ARG A 181 -21.88 9.49 12.84
N ASP A 182 -21.92 9.27 11.53
CA ASP A 182 -22.78 8.26 10.90
C ASP A 182 -22.39 6.83 11.32
N PHE A 183 -21.09 6.54 11.36
CA PHE A 183 -20.57 5.28 11.88
C PHE A 183 -20.94 5.09 13.35
N GLN A 184 -20.75 6.11 14.18
CA GLN A 184 -21.12 6.07 15.60
C GLN A 184 -22.62 5.83 15.80
N SER A 185 -23.46 6.57 15.07
CA SER A 185 -24.91 6.47 15.15
C SER A 185 -25.41 5.08 14.74
N SER A 186 -24.90 4.53 13.63
CA SER A 186 -25.30 3.20 13.13
C SER A 186 -24.85 2.04 14.03
N HIS A 187 -23.88 2.27 14.93
CA HIS A 187 -23.33 1.24 15.81
C HIS A 187 -23.62 1.47 17.31
N GLY A 188 -24.57 2.36 17.63
CA GLY A 188 -25.01 2.60 19.01
C GLY A 188 -23.93 3.20 19.92
N LEU A 189 -23.02 3.99 19.36
CA LEU A 189 -21.97 4.70 20.09
C LEU A 189 -22.42 6.12 20.47
N VAL A 190 -21.68 6.77 21.37
CA VAL A 190 -21.78 8.22 21.57
C VAL A 190 -21.47 8.92 20.25
N VAL A 191 -22.39 9.78 19.78
CA VAL A 191 -22.28 10.49 18.50
C VAL A 191 -21.63 11.86 18.72
N ASP A 192 -20.33 11.85 19.01
CA ASP A 192 -19.51 13.05 19.24
C ASP A 192 -18.63 13.41 18.03
N GLY A 193 -18.50 12.51 17.04
CA GLY A 193 -17.62 12.68 15.89
C GLY A 193 -16.14 12.51 16.22
N VAL A 194 -15.82 11.92 17.37
CA VAL A 194 -14.46 11.70 17.88
C VAL A 194 -14.10 10.21 17.85
N VAL A 195 -12.92 9.91 17.33
CA VAL A 195 -12.40 8.55 17.23
C VAL A 195 -11.65 8.19 18.52
N GLY A 196 -12.43 7.87 19.55
CA GLY A 196 -11.93 7.32 20.82
C GLY A 196 -11.81 5.80 20.85
N PRO A 197 -11.36 5.22 21.98
CA PRO A 197 -11.18 3.77 22.13
C PRO A 197 -12.41 2.94 21.77
N ALA A 198 -13.60 3.36 22.21
CA ALA A 198 -14.86 2.67 21.90
C ALA A 198 -15.19 2.71 20.40
N THR A 199 -15.03 3.87 19.75
CA THR A 199 -15.22 4.04 18.30
C THR A 199 -14.28 3.14 17.50
N ARG A 200 -13.00 3.07 17.89
CA ARG A 200 -12.00 2.20 17.23
C ARG A 200 -12.29 0.72 17.43
N ALA A 201 -12.63 0.29 18.65
CA ALA A 201 -12.97 -1.10 18.95
C ALA A 201 -14.18 -1.56 18.14
N ARG A 202 -15.19 -0.68 18.00
CA ARG A 202 -16.36 -0.94 17.17
C ARG A 202 -16.00 -1.07 15.69
N MET A 203 -15.15 -0.18 15.16
CA MET A 203 -14.66 -0.26 13.77
C MET A 203 -13.92 -1.57 13.50
N ARG A 204 -13.06 -1.99 14.44
CA ARG A 204 -12.36 -3.29 14.33
C ARG A 204 -13.35 -4.45 14.23
N SER A 205 -14.37 -4.45 15.09
CA SER A 205 -15.42 -5.47 15.05
C SER A 205 -16.21 -5.45 13.73
N ALA A 206 -16.55 -4.25 13.23
CA ALA A 206 -17.31 -4.08 12.00
C ALA A 206 -16.56 -4.59 10.75
N LEU A 207 -15.23 -4.49 10.76
CA LEU A 207 -14.36 -4.94 9.66
C LEU A 207 -13.64 -6.27 9.94
N SER A 208 -13.98 -6.96 11.03
CA SER A 208 -13.37 -8.25 11.44
C SER A 208 -11.83 -8.19 11.57
N LEU A 209 -11.33 -7.14 12.22
CA LEU A 209 -9.89 -6.84 12.43
C LEU A 209 -9.32 -7.36 13.75
#